data_AF-A0A1H1C895-F1
#
_entry.id   AF-A0A1H1C895-F1
#
_cell.length_a   1.000
_cell.length_b   1.000
_cell.length_c   1.000
_cell.angle_alpha   90.00
_cell.angle_beta   90.00
_cell.angle_gamma   90.00
#
_symmetry.space_group_name_H-M   'P 1'
#
loop_
_entity.id
_entity.type
_entity.pdbx_description
1 polymer ?
#
loop_
_entity_poly.entity_id
_entity_poly.type
_entity_poly.pdbx_seq_one_letter_code
_entity_poly.pdbx_strand_id
1 'polypeptide(L)'
;MVFEEKDQKLDLYENGYVALWRGKGKPDYRQCHDTAYAEGLNELEISAGRWYCLKTVESRIAAFFIEEAGKTVRGRLTVWEKP
;
A
#
# COMPACT_ATOMS: atom_id res chain seq x y z
N MET A 1 -2.58 25.20 -0.02
CA MET A 1 -3.72 24.29 -0.28
C MET A 1 -3.79 23.37 0.92
N VAL A 2 -4.80 23.56 1.78
CA VAL A 2 -5.01 22.79 3.01
C VAL A 2 -5.81 21.56 2.60
N PHE A 3 -5.32 20.36 2.92
CA PHE A 3 -6.10 19.14 2.77
C PHE A 3 -6.74 18.85 4.12
N GLU A 4 -8.07 18.95 4.16
CA GLU A 4 -8.89 18.58 5.30
C GLU A 4 -8.89 17.05 5.47
N GLU A 5 -8.84 16.61 6.72
CA GLU A 5 -8.98 15.21 7.14
C GLU A 5 -10.25 14.62 6.53
N LYS A 6 -10.08 13.74 5.55
CA LYS A 6 -11.10 12.80 5.09
C LYS A 6 -10.43 11.46 5.03
N ASP A 7 -11.03 10.46 5.65
CA ASP A 7 -10.62 9.05 5.60
C ASP A 7 -10.01 8.73 4.23
N GLN A 8 -8.68 8.55 4.19
CA GLN A 8 -7.95 8.35 2.95
C GLN A 8 -8.16 6.91 2.48
N LYS A 9 -9.33 6.68 1.90
CA LYS A 9 -9.64 5.45 1.18
C LYS A 9 -8.85 5.45 -0.12
N LEU A 10 -7.95 4.47 -0.28
CA LEU A 10 -7.24 4.24 -1.52
C LEU A 10 -8.12 3.34 -2.41
N ASP A 11 -8.88 3.95 -3.32
CA ASP A 11 -9.64 3.20 -4.32
C ASP A 11 -8.69 2.65 -5.40
N LEU A 12 -8.33 1.37 -5.29
CA LEU A 12 -7.68 0.66 -6.38
C LEU A 12 -8.75 0.36 -7.43
N TYR A 13 -8.73 1.07 -8.56
CA TYR A 13 -9.60 0.77 -9.70
C TYR A 13 -9.54 -0.74 -10.04
N GLU A 14 -10.69 -1.31 -10.43
CA GLU A 14 -11.00 -2.72 -10.67
C GLU A 14 -9.82 -3.73 -10.71
N ASN A 15 -9.80 -4.66 -9.75
CA ASN A 15 -8.87 -5.81 -9.60
C ASN A 15 -7.49 -5.52 -8.98
N GLY A 16 -7.28 -4.36 -8.38
CA GLY A 16 -6.13 -4.12 -7.50
C GLY A 16 -6.37 -4.65 -6.08
N TYR A 17 -5.34 -5.21 -5.45
CA TYR A 17 -5.39 -5.71 -4.08
C TYR A 17 -4.41 -4.93 -3.20
N VAL A 18 -4.80 -4.60 -1.97
CA VAL A 18 -3.94 -4.04 -0.94
C VAL A 18 -4.02 -4.88 0.32
N ALA A 19 -2.88 -5.06 1.00
CA ALA A 19 -2.77 -5.76 2.26
C ALA A 19 -1.77 -5.06 3.19
N LEU A 20 -2.02 -5.11 4.50
CA LEU A 20 -1.09 -4.61 5.51
C LEU A 20 0.12 -5.53 5.63
N TRP A 21 1.34 -4.99 5.53
CA TRP A 21 2.55 -5.75 5.85
C TRP A 21 2.77 -5.79 7.36
N ARG A 22 2.65 -6.99 7.95
CA ARG A 22 2.85 -7.22 9.40
C ARG A 22 4.27 -7.65 9.78
N GLY A 23 5.16 -7.82 8.80
CA GLY A 23 6.56 -8.16 9.05
C GLY A 23 7.40 -6.97 9.51
N LYS A 24 8.70 -7.20 9.67
CA LYS A 24 9.65 -6.16 10.10
C LYS A 24 10.29 -5.49 8.89
N GLY A 25 10.39 -4.16 8.93
CA GLY A 25 11.06 -3.37 7.89
C GLY A 25 10.27 -3.30 6.58
N LYS A 26 10.94 -2.78 5.55
CA LYS A 26 10.37 -2.69 4.20
C LYS A 26 10.26 -4.10 3.59
N PRO A 27 9.07 -4.53 3.14
CA PRO A 27 8.91 -5.81 2.45
C PRO A 27 9.63 -5.80 1.10
N ASP A 28 10.19 -6.94 0.72
CA ASP A 28 10.67 -7.17 -0.64
C ASP A 28 9.53 -7.59 -1.60
N TYR A 29 9.88 -7.79 -2.88
CA TYR A 29 8.94 -8.20 -3.91
C TYR A 29 8.15 -9.46 -3.53
N ARG A 30 8.83 -10.51 -3.05
CA ARG A 30 8.21 -11.81 -2.80
C ARG A 30 7.31 -11.74 -1.58
N GLN A 31 7.77 -11.07 -0.53
CA GLN A 31 6.98 -10.81 0.67
C GLN A 31 5.70 -10.04 0.34
N CYS A 32 5.79 -8.99 -0.50
CA CYS A 32 4.60 -8.25 -0.89
C CYS A 32 3.69 -9.00 -1.86
N HIS A 33 4.26 -9.77 -2.80
CA HIS A 33 3.49 -10.63 -3.67
C HIS A 33 2.63 -11.60 -2.86
N ASP A 34 3.26 -12.34 -1.95
CA ASP A 34 2.60 -13.39 -1.17
C ASP A 34 1.55 -12.77 -0.22
N THR A 35 1.86 -11.63 0.40
CA THR A 35 0.93 -10.91 1.28
C THR A 35 -0.30 -10.40 0.52
N ALA A 36 -0.10 -9.73 -0.62
CA ALA A 36 -1.20 -9.18 -1.41
C ALA A 36 -2.07 -10.28 -2.05
N TYR A 37 -1.50 -11.45 -2.34
CA TYR A 37 -2.25 -12.59 -2.87
C TYR A 37 -3.05 -13.32 -1.79
N ALA A 38 -2.51 -13.46 -0.58
CA ALA A 38 -3.16 -14.18 0.52
C ALA A 38 -4.22 -13.35 1.24
N GLU A 39 -3.96 -12.07 1.47
CA GLU A 39 -4.77 -11.18 2.34
C GLU A 39 -5.25 -9.91 1.61
N GLY A 40 -5.13 -9.88 0.29
CA GLY A 40 -5.49 -8.74 -0.52
C GLY A 40 -6.96 -8.35 -0.41
N LEU A 41 -7.23 -7.10 -0.09
CA LEU A 41 -8.56 -6.50 -0.11
C LEU A 41 -8.62 -5.44 -1.21
N ASN A 42 -9.83 -5.18 -1.72
CA ASN A 42 -10.06 -4.07 -2.66
C ASN A 42 -10.07 -2.70 -1.95
N GLU A 43 -10.19 -2.71 -0.62
CA GLU A 43 -10.25 -1.52 0.23
C GLU A 43 -9.61 -1.83 1.59
N LEU A 44 -8.83 -0.88 2.11
CA LEU A 44 -8.16 -1.00 3.40
C LEU A 44 -7.98 0.38 4.04
N GLU A 45 -8.20 0.45 5.35
CA GLU A 45 -7.83 1.62 6.15
C GLU A 45 -6.31 1.69 6.32
N ILE A 46 -5.72 2.83 5.97
CA ILE A 46 -4.29 3.06 6.06
C ILE A 46 -3.94 3.86 7.32
N SER A 47 -2.85 3.48 7.98
CA SER A 47 -2.32 4.11 9.18
C SER A 47 -0.87 4.47 8.95
N ALA A 48 -0.42 5.57 9.55
CA ALA A 48 0.96 5.99 9.47
C ALA A 48 1.92 5.03 10.20
N GLY A 49 3.18 5.02 9.76
CA GLY A 49 4.23 4.16 10.29
C GLY A 49 4.13 2.70 9.83
N ARG A 50 3.27 2.40 8.83
CA ARG A 50 3.03 1.04 8.34
C ARG A 50 3.40 0.89 6.87
N TRP A 51 3.87 -0.32 6.55
CA TRP A 51 4.06 -0.77 5.17
C TRP A 51 2.81 -1.51 4.70
N TYR A 52 2.51 -1.36 3.42
CA TYR A 52 1.41 -1.99 2.72
C TYR A 52 1.94 -2.63 1.45
N CYS A 53 1.36 -3.75 1.08
CA CYS A 53 1.66 -4.49 -0.12
C CYS A 53 0.49 -4.37 -1.07
N LEU A 54 0.79 -3.96 -2.31
CA LEU A 54 -0.20 -3.74 -3.33
C LEU A 54 0.09 -4.61 -4.54
N LYS A 55 -0.98 -5.14 -5.12
CA LYS A 55 -0.99 -5.68 -6.47
C LYS A 55 -1.85 -4.77 -7.32
N THR A 56 -1.27 -4.16 -8.35
CA THR A 56 -2.03 -3.32 -9.28
C THR A 56 -2.85 -4.17 -10.26
N VAL A 57 -3.76 -3.52 -10.99
CA VAL A 57 -4.58 -4.15 -12.04
C VAL A 57 -3.73 -4.84 -13.12
N GLU A 58 -2.56 -4.28 -13.43
CA GLU A 58 -1.59 -4.86 -14.37
C GLU A 58 -0.74 -5.97 -13.75
N SER A 59 -1.10 -6.46 -12.55
CA SER A 59 -0.35 -7.44 -11.77
C SER A 59 1.07 -7.02 -11.40
N ARG A 60 1.33 -5.71 -11.32
CA ARG A 60 2.59 -5.20 -10.74
C ARG A 60 2.49 -5.28 -9.22
N ILE A 61 3.60 -5.64 -8.58
CA ILE A 61 3.67 -5.66 -7.11
C ILE A 61 4.31 -4.37 -6.64
N ALA A 62 3.82 -3.81 -5.55
CA ALA A 62 4.39 -2.62 -4.96
C ALA A 62 4.37 -2.69 -3.43
N ALA A 63 5.34 -2.02 -2.82
CA ALA A 63 5.38 -1.73 -1.40
C ALA A 63 5.17 -0.23 -1.18
N PHE A 64 4.30 0.10 -0.24
CA PHE A 64 3.91 1.46 0.08
C PHE A 64 4.08 1.72 1.57
N PHE A 65 4.72 2.83 1.94
CA PHE A 65 4.88 3.24 3.33
C PHE A 65 4.18 4.56 3.55
N ILE A 66 3.35 4.65 4.59
CA ILE A 66 2.69 5.88 5.01
C ILE A 66 3.52 6.52 6.12
N GLU A 67 4.07 7.69 5.83
CA GLU A 67 4.73 8.56 6.79
C GLU A 67 3.73 9.62 7.27
N GLU A 68 3.68 9.79 8.59
CA GLU A 68 3.02 10.93 9.18
C GLU A 68 3.90 12.17 8.98
N ALA A 69 3.34 13.22 8.37
CA ALA A 69 4.04 14.49 8.16
C ALA A 69 3.14 15.63 8.65
N GLY A 70 2.89 15.67 9.97
CA GLY A 70 2.04 16.68 10.61
C GLY A 70 0.61 16.59 10.10
N LYS A 71 0.09 17.67 9.48
CA LYS A 71 -1.25 17.68 8.87
C LYS A 71 -1.33 17.03 7.48
N THR A 72 -0.25 16.38 7.05
CA THR A 72 -0.18 15.73 5.73
C THR A 72 0.27 14.29 5.87
N VAL A 73 -0.28 13.43 5.03
CA VAL A 73 0.20 12.06 4.86
C VAL A 73 1.17 12.04 3.69
N ARG A 74 2.38 11.49 3.88
CA ARG A 74 3.34 11.28 2.80
C ARG A 74 3.52 9.79 2.55
N GLY A 75 3.35 9.37 1.31
CA GLY A 75 3.59 7.99 0.90
C GLY A 75 4.97 7.82 0.25
N ARG A 76 5.68 6.73 0.56
CA ARG A 76 6.78 6.24 -0.26
C ARG A 76 6.35 4.97 -0.98
N LEU A 77 6.44 4.95 -2.29
CA LEU A 77 6.05 3.81 -3.13
C LEU A 77 7.29 3.19 -3.79
N THR A 78 7.37 1.86 -3.79
CA THR A 78 8.31 1.08 -4.58
C THR A 78 7.53 0.10 -5.42
N VAL A 79 7.59 0.26 -6.74
CA VAL A 79 6.93 -0.64 -7.69
C VAL A 79 7.98 -1.52 -8.30
N TRP A 80 7.73 -2.82 -8.32
CA TRP A 80 8.54 -3.79 -9.04
C TRP A 80 7.90 -4.11 -10.38
N GLU A 81 8.71 -4.13 -11.42
CA GLU A 81 8.31 -4.71 -12.69
C GLU A 81 8.23 -6.23 -12.53
N LYS A 82 7.37 -6.86 -13.33
CA LYS A 82 7.32 -8.32 -13.42
C LYS A 82 8.72 -8.79 -13.87
N PRO A 83 9.28 -9.86 -13.28
CA PRO A 83 10.47 -10.48 -13.85
C PRO A 83 10.24 -10.91 -15.30
#